data_AF-A0A955N367-F1
#
_entry.id   AF-A0A955N367-F1
#
_cell.length_a   1.000
_cell.length_b   1.000
_cell.length_c   1.000
_cell.angle_alpha   90.00
_cell.angle_beta   90.00
_cell.angle_gamma   90.00
#
_symmetry.space_group_name_H-M   'P 1'
#
loop_
_entity.id
_entity.type
_entity.pdbx_description
1 polymer ?
#
loop_
_entity_poly.entity_id
_entity_poly.type
_entity_poly.pdbx_seq_one_letter_code
_entity_poly.pdbx_strand_id
1 'polypeptide(L)'
;DILIGELNARLVERGVHLDVTDEVKQWLIEEGFEQQYGARPLRRTIQRRLGDPLSEELIKGRFKDAKKIKVVLTDQTPNFIEEEVLASV
;
A
#
# COMPACT_ATOMS: atom_id res chain seq x y z
N ASP A 1 -13.41 0.66 -1.61
CA ASP A 1 -12.12 1.04 -0.99
C ASP A 1 -12.11 1.25 0.54
N ILE A 2 -12.87 0.49 1.34
CA ILE A 2 -12.81 0.65 2.81
C ILE A 2 -11.44 0.21 3.38
N LEU A 3 -10.76 -0.71 2.69
CA LEU A 3 -9.55 -1.39 3.18
C LEU A 3 -8.29 -0.55 3.07
N ILE A 4 -8.07 0.07 1.91
CA ILE A 4 -6.95 0.99 1.68
C ILE A 4 -7.19 2.27 2.49
N GLY A 5 -8.44 2.73 2.60
CA GLY A 5 -8.82 3.86 3.44
C GLY A 5 -8.47 3.67 4.93
N GLU A 6 -8.77 2.50 5.52
CA GLU A 6 -8.38 2.19 6.91
C GLU A 6 -6.86 2.14 7.12
N LEU A 7 -6.12 1.58 6.17
CA LEU A 7 -4.66 1.52 6.24
C LEU A 7 -4.07 2.93 6.14
N ASN A 8 -4.57 3.72 5.19
CA ASN A 8 -4.14 5.09 4.97
C ASN A 8 -4.49 5.98 6.18
N ALA A 9 -5.66 5.80 6.80
CA ALA A 9 -6.02 6.54 8.01
C ALA A 9 -4.98 6.37 9.14
N ARG A 10 -4.55 5.13 9.39
CA ARG A 10 -3.51 4.83 10.40
C ARG A 10 -2.14 5.40 10.05
N LEU A 11 -1.82 5.47 8.75
CA LEU A 11 -0.56 6.03 8.27
C LEU A 11 -0.58 7.56 8.35
N VAL A 12 -1.72 8.18 8.02
CA VAL A 12 -1.92 9.63 8.07
C VAL A 12 -1.80 10.14 9.50
N GLU A 13 -2.26 9.38 10.50
CA GLU A 13 -2.01 9.68 11.92
C GLU A 13 -0.52 9.72 12.29
N ARG A 14 0.34 9.05 11.50
CA ARG A 14 1.81 9.08 11.64
C ARG A 14 2.48 10.10 10.71
N GLY A 15 1.71 10.88 9.96
CA GLY A 15 2.21 11.86 8.99
C GLY A 15 2.62 11.27 7.64
N VAL A 16 2.25 10.02 7.36
CA VAL A 16 2.58 9.31 6.12
C VAL A 16 1.31 9.05 5.32
N HIS A 17 1.31 9.36 4.04
CA HIS A 17 0.16 9.07 3.17
C HIS A 17 0.50 7.98 2.17
N LEU A 18 -0.39 6.99 2.02
CA LEU A 18 -0.22 5.88 1.08
C LEU A 18 -1.13 6.08 -0.13
N ASP A 19 -0.52 6.19 -1.30
CA ASP A 19 -1.20 6.24 -2.59
C ASP A 19 -1.01 4.91 -3.31
N VAL A 20 -2.11 4.22 -3.62
CA VAL A 20 -2.08 2.93 -4.33
C VAL A 20 -2.60 3.15 -5.73
N THR A 21 -1.78 2.85 -6.73
CA THR A 21 -2.16 2.93 -8.14
C THR A 21 -3.25 1.92 -8.49
N ASP A 22 -4.05 2.24 -9.51
CA ASP A 22 -5.14 1.38 -9.96
C ASP A 22 -4.64 0.00 -10.44
N GLU A 23 -3.46 -0.06 -11.06
CA GLU A 23 -2.80 -1.31 -11.45
C GLU A 23 -2.57 -2.24 -10.25
N VAL A 24 -2.09 -1.70 -9.13
CA VAL A 24 -1.90 -2.48 -7.89
C VAL A 24 -3.24 -2.92 -7.32
N LYS A 25 -4.28 -2.08 -7.40
CA LYS A 25 -5.63 -2.48 -6.97
C LYS A 25 -6.16 -3.62 -7.84
N GLN A 26 -6.01 -3.55 -9.15
CA GLN A 26 -6.41 -4.63 -10.06
C GLN A 26 -5.64 -5.91 -9.80
N TRP A 27 -4.32 -5.83 -9.65
CA TRP A 27 -3.50 -6.99 -9.32
C TRP A 27 -3.87 -7.62 -7.97
N LEU A 28 -4.15 -6.80 -6.95
CA LEU A 28 -4.65 -7.29 -5.66
C LEU A 28 -6.01 -7.98 -5.80
N ILE A 29 -6.87 -7.46 -6.67
CA ILE A 29 -8.15 -8.08 -7.02
C ILE A 29 -7.86 -9.43 -7.67
N GLU A 30 -7.01 -9.52 -8.67
CA GLU A 30 -6.67 -10.76 -9.36
C GLU A 30 -6.01 -11.80 -8.42
N GLU A 31 -5.03 -11.42 -7.60
CA GLU A 31 -4.40 -12.30 -6.60
C GLU A 31 -5.38 -12.71 -5.49
N GLY A 32 -6.25 -11.81 -5.05
CA GLY A 32 -7.22 -12.07 -3.98
C GLY A 32 -8.50 -12.77 -4.47
N PHE A 33 -8.69 -12.89 -5.78
CA PHE A 33 -9.82 -13.53 -6.43
C PHE A 33 -9.43 -14.96 -6.84
N GLU A 34 -9.05 -15.79 -5.86
CA GLU A 34 -9.02 -17.23 -6.10
C GLU A 34 -10.44 -17.69 -6.44
N GLN A 35 -10.60 -18.28 -7.63
CA GLN A 35 -11.89 -18.72 -8.22
C GLN A 35 -12.69 -19.67 -7.32
N GLN A 36 -12.09 -20.16 -6.24
CA GLN A 36 -12.68 -21.06 -5.26
C GLN A 36 -13.36 -20.36 -4.06
N TYR A 37 -13.02 -19.09 -3.72
CA TYR A 37 -13.43 -18.48 -2.43
C TYR A 37 -14.13 -17.09 -2.51
N GLY A 38 -14.33 -16.52 -3.71
CA GLY A 38 -15.02 -15.23 -3.88
C GLY A 38 -14.26 -14.04 -3.23
N ALA A 39 -14.85 -12.84 -3.16
CA ALA A 39 -14.16 -11.60 -2.73
C ALA A 39 -13.75 -11.49 -1.24
N ARG A 40 -13.88 -12.56 -0.45
CA ARG A 40 -13.58 -12.56 1.00
C ARG A 40 -12.08 -12.58 1.38
N PRO A 41 -11.15 -13.18 0.60
CA PRO A 41 -9.72 -13.17 0.90
C PRO A 41 -9.01 -11.84 0.63
N LEU A 42 -9.60 -10.96 -0.20
CA LEU A 42 -8.96 -9.74 -0.72
C LEU A 42 -8.30 -8.89 0.38
N ARG A 43 -9.01 -8.72 1.50
CA ARG A 43 -8.56 -7.92 2.64
C ARG A 43 -7.26 -8.44 3.24
N ARG A 44 -7.10 -9.76 3.30
CA ARG A 44 -5.93 -10.41 3.86
C ARG A 44 -4.73 -10.31 2.92
N THR A 45 -4.96 -10.43 1.62
CA THR A 45 -3.93 -10.25 0.59
C THR A 45 -3.40 -8.82 0.60
N ILE A 46 -4.28 -7.81 0.62
CA ILE A 46 -3.89 -6.39 0.70
C ILE A 46 -3.04 -6.13 1.94
N GLN A 47 -3.48 -6.60 3.11
CA GLN A 47 -2.76 -6.36 4.35
C GLN A 47 -1.39 -7.06 4.38
N ARG A 48 -1.29 -8.28 3.84
CA ARG A 48 -0.02 -9.01 3.73
C ARG A 48 0.93 -8.51 2.65
N ARG A 49 0.39 -8.05 1.51
CA ARG A 49 1.19 -7.62 0.35
C ARG A 49 1.58 -6.14 0.40
N LEU A 50 0.76 -5.30 1.05
CA LEU A 50 1.08 -3.89 1.25
C LEU A 50 1.38 -3.56 2.71
N GLY A 51 0.51 -3.96 3.64
CA GLY A 51 0.60 -3.55 5.05
C GLY A 51 1.85 -4.07 5.77
N ASP A 52 2.11 -5.38 5.70
CA ASP A 52 3.30 -6.02 6.29
C ASP A 52 4.62 -5.41 5.77
N PRO A 53 4.89 -5.36 4.44
CA PRO A 53 6.14 -4.79 3.94
C PRO A 53 6.26 -3.30 4.23
N LEU A 54 5.17 -2.53 4.13
CA LEU A 54 5.19 -1.11 4.49
C LEU A 54 5.55 -0.91 5.97
N SER A 55 4.98 -1.73 6.86
CA SER A 55 5.27 -1.69 8.30
C SER A 55 6.73 -2.03 8.58
N GLU A 56 7.29 -3.02 7.89
CA GLU A 56 8.69 -3.40 8.01
C GLU A 56 9.62 -2.26 7.55
N GLU A 57 9.32 -1.63 6.41
CA GLU A 57 10.13 -0.54 5.86
C GLU A 57 10.01 0.75 6.71
N LEU A 58 8.85 0.99 7.33
CA LEU A 58 8.65 2.02 8.35
C LEU A 58 9.51 1.75 9.60
N ILE A 59 9.55 0.50 10.09
CA ILE A 59 10.37 0.10 11.24
C ILE A 59 11.87 0.21 10.92
N LYS A 60 12.28 -0.18 9.71
CA LYS A 60 13.65 -0.02 9.20
C LYS A 60 14.05 1.45 9.02
N GLY A 61 13.09 2.38 9.07
CA GLY A 61 13.33 3.81 8.92
C GLY A 61 13.53 4.26 7.47
N ARG A 62 13.22 3.41 6.48
CA ARG A 62 13.36 3.75 5.05
C ARG A 62 12.36 4.83 4.63
N PHE A 63 11.18 4.83 5.24
CA PHE A 63 10.11 5.80 4.99
C PHE A 63 9.93 6.80 6.14
N LYS A 64 10.96 7.04 6.95
CA LYS A 64 10.85 7.88 8.15
C LYS A 64 10.61 9.36 7.84
N ASP A 65 11.15 9.83 6.72
CA ASP A 65 10.94 11.20 6.19
C ASP A 65 9.91 11.25 5.04
N ALA A 66 9.42 10.09 4.59
CA ALA A 66 8.47 10.02 3.49
C ALA A 66 7.09 10.49 3.96
N LYS A 67 6.71 11.70 3.54
CA LYS A 67 5.35 12.22 3.76
C LYS A 67 4.30 11.50 2.89
N LYS A 68 4.72 11.02 1.72
CA LYS A 68 3.89 10.26 0.80
C LYS A 68 4.66 9.05 0.28
N ILE A 69 3.96 7.93 0.18
CA ILE A 69 4.45 6.68 -0.38
C ILE A 69 3.48 6.27 -1.47
N LYS A 70 3.98 6.10 -2.68
CA LYS A 70 3.24 5.62 -3.83
C LYS A 70 3.55 4.16 -4.07
N VAL A 71 2.51 3.37 -4.27
CA VAL A 71 2.63 1.94 -4.57
C VAL A 71 2.31 1.71 -6.04
N VAL A 72 3.30 1.23 -6.76
CA VAL A 72 3.22 0.92 -8.20
C VAL A 72 3.39 -0.57 -8.41
N LEU A 73 2.83 -1.11 -9.49
CA LEU A 73 3.04 -2.50 -9.86
C LEU A 73 4.19 -2.56 -10.87
N THR A 74 5.20 -3.40 -10.61
CA THR A 74 6.31 -3.63 -11.54
C THR A 74 6.57 -5.13 -11.60
N ASP A 75 6.55 -5.72 -12.80
CA ASP A 75 6.72 -7.17 -13.00
C ASP A 75 5.83 -8.01 -12.06
N GLN A 76 4.53 -7.67 -11.96
CA GLN A 76 3.56 -8.32 -11.07
C GLN A 76 3.93 -8.27 -9.57
N THR A 77 4.77 -7.33 -9.18
CA THR A 77 5.24 -7.14 -7.80
C THR A 77 4.92 -5.72 -7.34
N PRO A 78 4.30 -5.52 -6.17
CA PRO A 78 4.06 -4.19 -5.63
C PRO A 78 5.38 -3.56 -5.18
N ASN A 79 5.72 -2.41 -5.75
CA ASN A 79 6.90 -1.63 -5.43
C ASN A 79 6.50 -0.33 -4.73
N PHE A 80 7.25 0.04 -3.69
CA PHE A 80 6.99 1.22 -2.87
C PHE A 80 7.97 2.32 -3.25
N ILE A 81 7.44 3.47 -3.65
CA ILE A 81 8.21 4.64 -4.06
C ILE A 81 7.90 5.75 -3.07
N GLU A 82 8.93 6.36 -2.50
CA GLU A 82 8.75 7.58 -1.72
C GLU A 82 8.44 8.75 -2.67
N GLU A 83 7.32 9.41 -2.43
CA GLU A 83 6.97 10.65 -3.12
C GLU A 83 7.43 11.78 -2.21
N GLU A 84 8.63 12.30 -2.48
CA GLU A 84 9.15 13.47 -1.80
C GLU A 84 8.25 14.66 -2.16
N VAL A 85 7.38 15.00 -1.22
CA VAL A 85 6.63 16.24 -1.29
C VAL A 85 7.65 17.31 -0.96
N LEU A 86 8.33 17.82 -2.00
CA LEU A 86 9.03 19.10 -1.97
C LEU A 86 8.13 20.05 -1.22
N ALA A 87 8.48 20.28 0.05
CA ALA A 87 7.82 21.29 0.85
C ALA A 87 8.18 22.58 0.14
N SER A 88 7.25 23.07 -0.68
CA SER A 88 7.35 24.38 -1.28
C SER A 88 7.68 25.37 -0.18
N VAL A 89 8.81 26.02 -0.40
CA VAL A 89 9.39 27.15 0.32
C VAL A 89 8.33 28.23 0.59
#